data_AF-A0A6J6IDH9-F1
#
_entry.id   AF-A0A6J6IDH9-F1
#
_cell.length_a   1.000
_cell.length_b   1.000
_cell.length_c   1.000
_cell.angle_alpha   90.00
_cell.angle_beta   90.00
_cell.angle_gamma   90.00
#
_symmetry.space_group_name_H-M   'P 1'
#
loop_
_entity.id
_entity.type
_entity.pdbx_description
1 polymer ?
#
loop_
_entity_poly.entity_id
_entity_poly.type
_entity_poly.pdbx_seq_one_letter_code
_entity_poly.pdbx_strand_id
1 'polypeptide(L)'
;MASSDIGILDQTFGNRLTLMACHPKFSAAQRIVVTATMVSNPAPTTSQGDLGDLVTTDASVDALAGGDSGAWPGALLFSALAGAIWFGTWFAARSWKRWPAYLIGTPLVLVALFFAFQNIAKLLPASY
;
A
#
# COMPACT_ATOMS: atom_id res chain seq x y z
N MET A 1 -12.59 -26.00 8.77
CA MET A 1 -13.31 -25.02 9.61
C MET A 1 -14.17 -24.16 8.71
N ALA A 2 -15.36 -23.76 9.18
CA ALA A 2 -16.21 -22.81 8.46
C ALA A 2 -15.47 -21.45 8.35
N SER A 3 -15.74 -20.68 7.29
CA SER A 3 -15.04 -19.39 7.10
C SER A 3 -15.30 -18.38 8.23
N SER A 4 -16.39 -18.54 8.99
CA SER A 4 -16.77 -17.66 10.11
C SER A 4 -16.15 -18.04 11.45
N ASP A 5 -15.38 -19.11 11.51
CA ASP A 5 -14.73 -19.58 12.75
C ASP A 5 -13.48 -18.74 13.05
N ILE A 6 -13.55 -17.96 14.14
CA ILE A 6 -12.49 -17.03 14.56
C ILE A 6 -11.65 -17.54 15.74
N GLY A 7 -11.96 -18.70 16.32
CA GLY A 7 -11.28 -19.18 17.53
C GLY A 7 -9.78 -19.39 17.34
N ILE A 8 -9.35 -19.61 16.11
CA ILE A 8 -7.95 -19.70 15.68
C ILE A 8 -7.16 -18.37 15.78
N LEU A 9 -7.84 -17.24 15.89
CA LEU A 9 -7.23 -15.92 16.10
C LEU A 9 -7.08 -15.58 17.59
N ASP A 10 -7.55 -16.45 18.48
CA ASP A 10 -7.44 -16.22 19.91
C ASP A 10 -5.96 -16.17 20.34
N GLN A 11 -5.63 -15.17 21.16
CA GLN A 11 -4.27 -14.88 21.61
C GLN A 11 -3.88 -15.89 22.70
N THR A 12 -3.59 -17.12 22.26
CA THR A 12 -3.14 -18.20 23.15
C THR A 12 -1.67 -17.97 23.53
N PHE A 13 -1.28 -18.33 24.76
CA PHE A 13 0.11 -18.24 25.21
C PHE A 13 1.07 -19.06 24.32
N GLY A 14 2.07 -18.41 23.72
CA GLY A 14 3.15 -19.03 22.96
C GLY A 14 3.51 -18.33 21.64
N ASN A 15 4.69 -18.61 21.09
CA ASN A 15 5.12 -18.10 19.79
C ASN A 15 4.60 -19.00 18.67
N ARG A 16 3.46 -18.63 18.08
CA ARG A 16 2.72 -19.43 17.09
C ARG A 16 2.51 -18.62 15.81
N LEU A 17 2.81 -19.20 14.66
CA LEU A 17 2.57 -18.60 13.34
C LEU A 17 1.46 -19.37 12.64
N THR A 18 0.33 -18.71 12.38
CA THR A 18 -0.83 -19.30 11.71
C THR A 18 -0.95 -18.78 10.28
N LEU A 19 -0.76 -19.66 9.30
CA LEU A 19 -0.98 -19.40 7.88
C LEU A 19 -2.39 -19.81 7.49
N MET A 20 -3.00 -19.00 6.64
CA MET A 20 -4.42 -19.06 6.38
C MET A 20 -4.71 -18.76 4.91
N ALA A 21 -5.44 -19.65 4.24
CA ALA A 21 -5.82 -19.48 2.84
C ALA A 21 -7.23 -19.99 2.57
N CYS A 22 -7.81 -19.54 1.46
CA CYS A 22 -9.12 -20.01 0.99
C CYS A 22 -9.07 -21.49 0.57
N HIS A 23 -10.17 -22.22 0.80
CA HIS A 23 -10.32 -23.62 0.40
C HIS A 23 -11.78 -23.96 0.06
N PRO A 24 -12.04 -24.80 -0.96
CA PRO A 24 -11.10 -25.33 -1.97
C PRO A 24 -10.61 -24.26 -2.96
N LYS A 25 -9.78 -24.64 -3.93
CA LYS A 25 -9.24 -23.71 -4.93
C LYS A 25 -10.38 -22.94 -5.63
N PHE A 26 -10.24 -21.61 -5.69
CA PHE A 26 -11.24 -20.67 -6.23
C PHE A 26 -12.57 -20.59 -5.45
N SER A 27 -12.58 -21.04 -4.19
CA SER A 27 -13.73 -20.92 -3.30
C SER A 27 -13.29 -20.50 -1.90
N ALA A 28 -14.12 -19.72 -1.22
CA ALA A 28 -13.93 -19.31 0.17
C ALA A 28 -14.92 -20.02 1.12
N ALA A 29 -15.54 -21.11 0.66
CA ALA A 29 -16.51 -21.87 1.47
C ALA A 29 -15.89 -22.40 2.78
N GLN A 30 -14.59 -22.69 2.76
CA GLN A 30 -13.79 -23.14 3.89
C GLN A 30 -12.43 -22.44 3.89
N ARG A 31 -11.67 -22.60 4.97
CA ARG A 31 -10.31 -22.08 5.12
C ARG A 31 -9.36 -23.23 5.46
N ILE A 32 -8.21 -23.30 4.78
CA ILE A 32 -7.09 -24.12 5.24
C ILE A 32 -6.33 -23.32 6.29
N VAL A 33 -6.06 -23.95 7.43
CA VAL A 33 -5.30 -23.39 8.54
C VAL A 33 -4.06 -24.25 8.73
N VAL A 34 -2.89 -23.66 8.58
CA VAL A 34 -1.61 -24.30 8.92
C VAL A 34 -1.03 -23.54 10.11
N THR A 35 -0.49 -24.26 11.07
CA THR A 35 0.18 -23.60 12.18
C THR A 35 1.54 -24.19 12.48
N ALA A 36 2.51 -23.31 12.63
CA ALA A 36 3.82 -23.58 13.17
C ALA A 36 3.96 -23.02 14.59
N THR A 37 4.75 -23.72 15.40
CA THR A 37 5.24 -23.24 16.70
C THR A 37 6.73 -22.96 16.59
N MET A 38 7.22 -21.92 17.27
CA MET A 38 8.64 -21.61 17.32
C MET A 38 9.40 -22.74 18.03
N VAL A 39 10.41 -23.31 17.37
CA VAL A 39 11.24 -24.41 17.88
C VAL A 39 12.60 -23.95 18.42
N SER A 40 13.07 -22.78 18.01
CA SER A 40 14.38 -22.24 18.39
C SER A 40 14.37 -20.71 18.30
N ASN A 41 15.43 -20.09 18.84
CA ASN A 41 15.63 -18.65 18.67
C ASN A 41 15.76 -18.31 17.17
N PRO A 42 15.12 -17.23 16.69
CA PRO A 42 15.31 -16.77 15.32
C PRO A 42 16.77 -16.41 15.04
N ALA A 43 17.16 -16.52 13.77
CA ALA A 43 18.46 -16.02 13.32
C ALA A 43 18.58 -14.52 13.65
N PRO A 44 19.78 -14.02 13.98
CA PRO A 44 19.98 -12.60 14.22
C PRO A 44 19.51 -11.81 13.00
N THR A 45 18.65 -10.82 13.22
CA THR A 45 18.19 -9.92 12.16
C THR A 45 19.41 -9.20 11.60
N THR A 46 19.72 -9.43 10.33
CA THR A 46 20.73 -8.63 9.62
C THR A 46 20.18 -7.21 9.56
N SER A 47 20.88 -6.24 10.16
CA SER A 47 20.52 -4.84 10.04
C SER A 47 20.56 -4.48 8.56
N GLN A 48 19.42 -4.05 8.02
CA GLN A 48 19.24 -3.74 6.60
C GLN A 48 20.10 -2.54 6.13
N GLY A 49 20.90 -1.95 7.03
CA GLY A 49 21.88 -0.91 6.73
C GLY A 49 23.15 -1.39 6.01
N ASP A 50 23.52 -2.67 6.11
CA ASP A 50 24.76 -3.18 5.48
C ASP A 50 24.59 -3.65 4.04
N LEU A 51 23.35 -3.75 3.54
CA LEU A 51 23.04 -4.18 2.16
C LEU A 51 22.82 -3.01 1.19
N GLY A 52 22.83 -1.77 1.69
CA GLY A 52 22.59 -0.56 0.89
C GLY A 52 23.70 -0.19 -0.09
N ASP A 53 24.88 -0.83 0.01
CA ASP A 53 26.05 -0.50 -0.81
C ASP A 53 26.30 -1.50 -1.96
N LEU A 54 25.68 -2.69 -1.92
CA LEU A 54 26.00 -3.78 -2.87
C LEU A 54 24.87 -4.14 -3.83
N VAL A 55 23.67 -3.56 -3.67
CA VAL A 55 22.52 -3.84 -4.54
C VAL A 55 22.14 -2.57 -5.32
N THR A 56 22.86 -2.31 -6.41
CA THR A 56 22.30 -1.60 -7.57
C THR A 56 21.41 -2.60 -8.32
N THR A 57 20.21 -2.86 -7.82
CA THR A 57 19.18 -3.60 -8.54
C THR A 57 17.87 -2.85 -8.39
N ASP A 58 17.18 -2.70 -9.51
CA ASP A 58 15.82 -2.17 -9.76
C ASP A 58 14.77 -2.49 -8.68
N ALA A 59 14.96 -2.00 -7.45
CA ALA A 59 14.01 -2.14 -6.35
C ALA A 59 12.78 -1.22 -6.52
N SER A 60 12.69 -0.52 -7.64
CA SER A 60 11.61 0.41 -7.97
C SER A 60 10.38 -0.27 -8.59
N VAL A 61 10.43 -1.56 -8.95
CA VAL A 61 9.32 -2.23 -9.64
C VAL A 61 8.46 -3.17 -8.77
N ASP A 62 8.94 -3.65 -7.62
CA ASP A 62 8.21 -4.66 -6.80
C ASP A 62 7.88 -4.21 -5.35
N ALA A 63 8.41 -3.07 -4.88
CA ALA A 63 8.08 -2.55 -3.55
C ALA A 63 6.87 -1.61 -3.61
N LEU A 64 5.77 -1.99 -2.95
CA LEU A 64 4.53 -1.20 -2.89
C LEU A 64 4.66 0.06 -2.00
N ALA A 65 5.67 0.10 -1.10
CA ALA A 65 5.90 1.17 -0.14
C ALA A 65 7.42 1.41 0.09
N GLY A 66 7.85 2.67 0.20
CA GLY A 66 9.25 3.07 0.01
C GLY A 66 10.05 3.53 1.24
N GLY A 67 9.46 3.62 2.44
CA GLY A 67 10.16 3.93 3.69
C GLY A 67 10.97 5.23 3.75
N ASP A 68 10.78 6.16 2.82
CA ASP A 68 11.56 7.41 2.71
C ASP A 68 10.85 8.56 3.46
N SER A 69 11.32 8.84 4.67
CA SER A 69 10.78 9.87 5.57
C SER A 69 11.00 11.31 5.05
N GLY A 70 11.87 11.51 4.05
CA GLY A 70 12.13 12.80 3.42
C GLY A 70 11.12 13.21 2.34
N ALA A 71 10.22 12.32 1.93
CA ALA A 71 9.30 12.55 0.81
C ALA A 71 8.05 13.40 1.16
N TRP A 72 7.87 13.76 2.43
CA TRP A 72 6.68 14.46 2.93
C TRP A 72 6.39 15.83 2.28
N PRO A 73 7.40 16.68 1.96
CA PRO A 73 7.18 17.95 1.26
C PRO A 73 6.62 17.74 -0.15
N GLY A 74 7.11 16.71 -0.85
CA GLY A 74 6.59 16.33 -2.17
C GLY A 74 5.14 15.87 -2.08
N ALA A 75 4.83 15.00 -1.11
CA ALA A 75 3.46 14.51 -0.88
C ALA A 75 2.46 15.65 -0.66
N LEU A 76 2.82 16.63 0.18
CA LEU A 76 1.97 17.80 0.44
C LEU A 76 1.81 18.70 -0.78
N LEU A 77 2.90 18.98 -1.51
CA LEU A 77 2.87 19.85 -2.68
C LEU A 77 1.96 19.26 -3.78
N PHE A 78 2.13 17.98 -4.11
CA PHE A 78 1.32 17.35 -5.16
C PHE A 78 -0.15 17.17 -4.73
N SER A 79 -0.41 16.90 -3.45
CA SER A 79 -1.78 16.85 -2.91
C SER A 79 -2.47 18.22 -2.94
N ALA A 80 -1.74 19.29 -2.60
CA ALA A 80 -2.25 20.65 -2.69
C ALA A 80 -2.52 21.08 -4.14
N LEU A 81 -1.63 20.73 -5.07
CA LEU A 81 -1.83 20.95 -6.50
C LEU A 81 -3.04 20.18 -7.02
N ALA A 82 -3.21 18.91 -6.63
CA ALA A 82 -4.38 18.11 -7.01
C ALA A 82 -5.68 18.74 -6.51
N GLY A 83 -5.71 19.22 -5.26
CA GLY A 83 -6.86 19.93 -4.69
C GLY A 83 -7.15 21.24 -5.41
N ALA A 84 -6.12 22.02 -5.74
CA ALA A 84 -6.26 23.28 -6.48
C ALA A 84 -6.78 23.04 -7.90
N ILE A 85 -6.30 22.00 -8.58
CA ILE A 85 -6.77 21.58 -9.90
C ILE A 85 -8.25 21.16 -9.82
N TRP A 86 -8.61 20.32 -8.85
CA TRP A 86 -10.00 19.90 -8.64
C TRP A 86 -10.91 21.12 -8.43
N PHE A 87 -10.52 22.04 -7.55
CA PHE A 87 -11.27 23.26 -7.28
C PHE A 87 -11.40 24.15 -8.53
N GLY A 88 -10.32 24.25 -9.32
CA GLY A 88 -10.30 24.96 -10.60
C GLY A 88 -11.26 24.34 -11.62
N THR A 89 -11.31 23.01 -11.72
CA THR A 89 -12.23 22.30 -12.63
C THR A 89 -13.68 22.43 -12.19
N TRP A 90 -13.96 22.39 -10.88
CA TRP A 90 -15.29 22.65 -10.32
C TRP A 90 -15.77 24.08 -10.60
N PHE A 91 -14.88 25.07 -10.44
CA PHE A 91 -15.18 26.48 -10.72
C PHE A 91 -15.35 26.75 -12.22
N ALA A 92 -14.53 26.13 -13.08
CA ALA A 92 -14.67 26.20 -14.53
C ALA A 92 -15.95 25.50 -15.03
N ALA A 93 -16.34 24.37 -14.42
CA ALA A 93 -17.59 23.67 -14.72
C ALA A 93 -18.83 24.46 -14.26
N ARG A 94 -18.70 25.34 -13.26
CA ARG A 94 -19.73 26.31 -12.86
C ARG A 94 -19.91 27.42 -13.90
N SER A 95 -18.86 27.73 -14.67
CA SER A 95 -18.76 28.95 -15.48
C SER A 95 -18.93 28.71 -17.00
N TRP A 96 -18.91 27.46 -17.48
CA TRP A 96 -19.09 27.16 -18.92
C TRP A 96 -19.79 25.83 -19.22
N LYS A 97 -20.21 25.62 -20.49
CA LYS A 97 -20.89 24.38 -20.96
C LYS A 97 -20.12 23.14 -20.47
N ARG A 98 -20.82 22.23 -19.79
CA ARG A 98 -20.26 21.18 -18.92
C ARG A 98 -19.29 20.18 -19.58
N TRP A 99 -19.29 20.06 -20.91
CA TRP A 99 -18.56 19.00 -21.62
C TRP A 99 -17.03 19.19 -21.69
N PRO A 100 -16.49 20.32 -22.19
CA PRO A 100 -15.04 20.51 -22.25
C PRO A 100 -14.35 20.58 -20.87
N ALA A 101 -15.07 21.06 -19.84
CA ALA A 101 -14.54 21.14 -18.48
C ALA A 101 -14.19 19.76 -17.90
N TYR A 102 -15.05 18.75 -18.14
CA TYR A 102 -14.76 17.38 -17.72
C TYR A 102 -13.64 16.74 -18.56
N LEU A 103 -13.63 16.94 -19.88
CA LEU A 103 -12.60 16.35 -20.75
C LEU A 103 -11.17 16.81 -20.44
N ILE A 104 -10.99 18.06 -19.99
CA ILE A 104 -9.66 18.61 -19.66
C ILE A 104 -9.36 18.48 -18.17
N GLY A 105 -10.38 18.63 -17.32
CA GLY A 105 -10.21 18.56 -15.87
C GLY A 105 -9.88 17.16 -15.38
N THR A 106 -10.56 16.15 -15.90
CA THR A 106 -10.34 14.74 -15.50
C THR A 106 -8.90 14.27 -15.71
N PRO A 107 -8.26 14.43 -16.89
CA PRO A 107 -6.87 14.00 -17.04
C PRO A 107 -5.89 14.79 -16.16
N LEU A 108 -6.13 16.09 -15.95
CA LEU A 108 -5.28 16.93 -15.10
C LEU A 108 -5.34 16.49 -13.62
N VAL A 109 -6.54 16.18 -13.11
CA VAL A 109 -6.73 15.62 -11.76
C VAL A 109 -6.07 14.26 -11.64
N LEU A 110 -6.23 13.38 -12.63
CA LEU A 110 -5.64 12.04 -12.60
C LEU A 110 -4.11 12.08 -12.54
N VAL A 111 -3.47 12.97 -13.29
CA VAL A 111 -2.01 13.15 -13.24
C VAL A 111 -1.58 13.63 -11.85
N ALA A 112 -2.25 14.63 -11.29
CA ALA A 112 -1.93 15.14 -9.96
C ALA A 112 -2.13 14.07 -8.87
N LEU A 113 -3.22 13.29 -8.95
CA LEU A 113 -3.53 12.19 -8.04
C LEU A 113 -2.47 11.08 -8.13
N PHE A 114 -2.01 10.75 -9.34
CA PHE A 114 -0.93 9.78 -9.55
C PHE A 114 0.36 10.20 -8.84
N PHE A 115 0.79 11.45 -9.00
CA PHE A 115 1.98 11.96 -8.30
C PHE A 115 1.78 12.01 -6.78
N ALA A 116 0.58 12.34 -6.30
CA ALA A 116 0.28 12.29 -4.87
C ALA A 116 0.42 10.86 -4.32
N PHE A 117 -0.14 9.86 -5.00
CA PHE A 117 -0.01 8.45 -4.60
C PHE A 117 1.44 7.98 -4.57
N GLN A 118 2.26 8.37 -5.56
CA GLN A 118 3.69 8.02 -5.59
C GLN A 118 4.44 8.57 -4.37
N ASN A 119 4.15 9.80 -3.95
CA ASN A 119 4.80 10.39 -2.78
C ASN A 119 4.26 9.82 -1.46
N ILE A 120 2.97 9.45 -1.41
CA ILE A 120 2.39 8.77 -0.24
C ILE A 120 2.97 7.37 -0.10
N ALA A 121 3.06 6.59 -1.18
CA ALA A 121 3.64 5.24 -1.17
C ALA A 121 5.07 5.23 -0.60
N LYS A 122 5.87 6.27 -0.88
CA LYS A 122 7.21 6.43 -0.29
C LYS A 122 7.20 6.57 1.23
N LEU A 123 6.14 7.13 1.82
CA LEU A 123 6.04 7.32 3.27
C LEU A 123 5.57 6.07 4.01
N LEU A 124 4.94 5.12 3.31
CA LEU A 124 4.56 3.87 3.93
C LEU A 124 5.83 3.06 4.26
N PRO A 125 5.87 2.39 5.43
CA PRO A 125 6.95 1.48 5.77
C PRO A 125 7.07 0.42 4.68
N ALA A 126 8.30 0.12 4.25
CA ALA A 126 8.53 -0.93 3.28
C ALA A 126 7.97 -2.26 3.82
N SER A 127 6.87 -2.72 3.22
CA SER A 127 6.31 -4.03 3.47
C SER A 127 7.03 -5.02 2.57
N TYR A 128 7.91 -5.83 3.17
CA TYR A 128 8.55 -6.98 2.55
C TYR A 128 7.69 -8.24 2.70
#